data_AF-A0A6B3QVZ6-F1
#
_entry.id   AF-A0A6B3QVZ6-F1
#
_cell.length_a   1.000
_cell.length_b   1.000
_cell.length_c   1.000
_cell.angle_alpha   90.00
_cell.angle_beta   90.00
_cell.angle_gamma   90.00
#
_symmetry.space_group_name_H-M   'P 1'
#
loop_
_entity.id
_entity.type
_entity.pdbx_description
1 polymer ?
#
loop_
_entity_poly.entity_id
_entity_poly.type
_entity_poly.pdbx_seq_one_letter_code
_entity_poly.pdbx_strand_id
1 'polypeptide(L)'
;MRALVVDHTAPGHLSLTDVPAPRPAAHEALVRIEAVSLNFGEVHGATRQQLPDGTVLGWDAAGVVVRAAADGSGPAEGERVVTLGETGWAELRAVPAARLGVAPKDADPGALSTVPVAGLSALHVLRRFGSLLGRRVMVTGASGGVGRYAVQLAARSGAHVVAISRNPAQADGLRALGAHEVHPEPAAVRQPVSAVLDNVGGQYLVDAFATLSAGGILYSVGRSSEADAVLPPDALLGDGGRHDRSIRTFFLFGDPTTDFSADLTWLSAEIAAGRLDPGISWRGPWTRHSEAVRALLGRRLHGKAVLDLE
;
A
#
# COMPACT_ATOMS: atom_id res chain seq x y z
N MET A 1 19.31 -4.68 19.36
CA MET A 1 19.09 -4.81 17.91
C MET A 1 18.90 -3.42 17.39
N ARG A 2 19.36 -3.12 16.18
CA ARG A 2 19.14 -1.81 15.58
C ARG A 2 17.69 -1.68 15.11
N ALA A 3 17.13 -0.49 15.23
CA ALA A 3 15.85 -0.10 14.69
C ALA A 3 15.83 1.37 14.31
N LEU A 4 15.01 1.72 13.31
CA LEU A 4 14.69 3.09 12.96
C LEU A 4 13.52 3.54 13.82
N VAL A 5 13.75 4.55 14.66
CA VAL A 5 12.78 5.05 15.62
C VAL A 5 12.39 6.49 15.32
N VAL A 6 11.22 6.89 15.81
CA VAL A 6 10.84 8.30 15.89
C VAL A 6 11.82 9.06 16.77
N ASP A 7 12.35 10.16 16.24
CA ASP A 7 13.23 11.09 16.93
C ASP A 7 12.98 12.48 16.36
N HIS A 8 12.17 13.28 17.05
CA HIS A 8 11.75 14.59 16.54
C HIS A 8 12.90 15.59 16.40
N THR A 9 14.07 15.31 16.99
CA THR A 9 15.27 16.16 16.91
C THR A 9 16.13 15.83 15.69
N ALA A 10 15.99 14.64 15.12
CA ALA A 10 16.74 14.18 13.97
C ALA A 10 16.19 14.69 12.62
N PRO A 11 17.04 14.85 11.58
CA PRO A 11 16.57 15.15 10.24
C PRO A 11 15.57 14.13 9.70
N GLY A 12 14.34 14.57 9.39
CA GLY A 12 13.27 13.69 8.93
C GLY A 12 12.53 12.95 10.06
N HIS A 13 12.73 13.38 11.31
CA HIS A 13 12.07 12.88 12.52
C HIS A 13 12.32 11.39 12.82
N LEU A 14 13.42 10.84 12.31
CA LEU A 14 13.78 9.43 12.44
C LEU A 14 15.29 9.29 12.69
N SER A 15 15.66 8.40 13.60
CA SER A 15 17.05 8.05 13.87
C SER A 15 17.24 6.54 14.07
N LEU A 16 18.42 6.03 13.71
CA LEU A 16 18.79 4.63 13.90
C LEU A 16 19.40 4.46 15.29
N THR A 17 18.85 3.57 16.10
CA THR A 17 19.31 3.34 17.47
C THR A 17 19.21 1.86 17.88
N ASP A 18 19.84 1.50 19.00
CA ASP A 18 19.69 0.19 19.62
C ASP A 18 18.45 0.13 20.50
N VAL A 19 17.62 -0.89 20.26
CA VAL A 19 16.44 -1.22 21.05
C VAL A 19 16.50 -2.69 21.53
N PRO A 20 15.77 -3.04 22.60
CA PRO A 20 15.63 -4.44 23.01
C PRO A 20 15.05 -5.31 21.88
N ALA A 21 15.56 -6.53 21.72
CA ALA A 21 14.99 -7.49 20.78
C ALA A 21 13.57 -7.91 21.22
N PRO A 22 12.64 -8.15 20.28
CA PRO A 22 11.27 -8.51 20.61
C PRO A 22 11.20 -9.92 21.20
N ARG A 23 10.23 -10.13 22.09
CA ARG A 23 9.90 -11.44 22.66
C ARG A 23 8.57 -11.90 22.06
N PRO A 24 8.57 -12.81 21.07
CA PRO A 24 7.34 -13.25 20.42
C PRO A 24 6.45 -14.00 21.41
N ALA A 25 5.14 -13.76 21.30
CA ALA A 25 4.12 -14.57 21.93
C ALA A 25 4.00 -15.96 21.26
N ALA A 26 3.19 -16.85 21.82
CA ALA A 26 3.07 -18.22 21.33
C ALA A 26 2.59 -18.31 19.86
N HIS A 27 1.77 -17.37 19.41
CA HIS A 27 1.19 -17.28 18.06
C HIS A 27 2.02 -16.41 17.10
N GLU A 28 3.20 -15.97 17.53
CA GLU A 28 4.07 -15.09 16.75
C GLU A 28 5.34 -15.82 16.34
N ALA A 29 5.72 -15.68 15.08
CA ALA A 29 7.05 -16.06 14.62
C ALA A 29 8.03 -14.88 14.79
N LEU A 30 9.30 -15.19 15.00
CA LEU A 30 10.38 -14.19 14.95
C LEU A 30 10.97 -14.18 13.55
N VAL A 31 10.95 -13.02 12.89
CA VAL A 31 11.48 -12.82 11.55
C VAL A 31 12.70 -11.92 11.62
N ARG A 32 13.79 -12.31 10.96
CA ARG A 32 14.94 -11.44 10.67
C ARG A 32 14.65 -10.68 9.38
N ILE A 33 14.55 -9.37 9.50
CA ILE A 33 14.17 -8.49 8.39
C ILE A 33 15.38 -8.24 7.49
N GLU A 34 15.16 -8.33 6.18
CA GLU A 34 16.19 -8.10 5.14
C GLU A 34 15.87 -6.85 4.32
N ALA A 35 14.61 -6.48 4.18
CA ALA A 35 14.20 -5.23 3.56
C ALA A 35 12.87 -4.72 4.13
N VAL A 36 12.71 -3.40 4.13
CA VAL A 36 11.46 -2.72 4.48
C VAL A 36 11.07 -1.76 3.36
N SER A 37 9.78 -1.48 3.24
CA SER A 37 9.32 -0.41 2.35
C SER A 37 8.55 0.64 3.11
N LEU A 38 8.68 1.89 2.65
CA LEU A 38 8.05 3.03 3.31
C LEU A 38 6.62 3.23 2.80
N ASN A 39 5.70 3.57 3.70
CA ASN A 39 4.39 4.10 3.36
C ASN A 39 4.29 5.58 3.77
N PHE A 40 3.54 6.37 3.00
CA PHE A 40 3.36 7.79 3.28
C PHE A 40 2.73 8.02 4.67
N GLY A 41 1.77 7.18 5.06
CA GLY A 41 1.06 7.32 6.33
C GLY A 41 1.96 7.22 7.57
N GLU A 42 2.88 6.25 7.61
CA GLU A 42 3.82 6.07 8.72
C GLU A 42 4.92 7.14 8.73
N VAL A 43 5.47 7.51 7.56
CA VAL A 43 6.50 8.56 7.47
C VAL A 43 5.94 9.94 7.81
N HIS A 44 4.74 10.27 7.33
CA HIS A 44 4.06 11.51 7.72
C HIS A 44 3.58 11.46 9.18
N GLY A 45 3.18 10.28 9.68
CA GLY A 45 2.86 10.09 11.09
C GLY A 45 4.04 10.42 11.99
N ALA A 46 5.25 9.97 11.63
CA ALA A 46 6.50 10.23 12.36
C ALA A 46 6.82 11.73 12.51
N THR A 47 6.30 12.60 11.65
CA THR A 47 6.53 14.05 11.77
C THR A 47 5.57 14.72 12.77
N ARG A 48 4.58 13.99 13.31
CA ARG A 48 3.61 14.53 14.25
C ARG A 48 4.07 14.32 15.68
N GLN A 49 4.05 15.41 16.46
CA GLN A 49 4.43 15.47 17.88
C GLN A 49 3.62 14.56 18.83
N GLN A 50 2.64 13.82 18.31
CA GLN A 50 1.79 12.91 19.09
C GLN A 50 2.38 11.50 19.21
N LEU A 51 3.29 11.12 18.29
CA LEU A 51 4.03 9.87 18.44
C LEU A 51 5.19 10.09 19.41
N PRO A 52 5.40 9.23 20.42
CA PRO A 52 6.55 9.39 21.33
C PRO A 52 7.89 9.12 20.64
N ASP A 53 8.93 9.85 21.03
CA ASP A 53 10.31 9.52 20.68
C ASP A 53 10.66 8.09 21.13
N GLY A 54 11.47 7.39 20.34
CA GLY A 54 11.85 5.98 20.56
C GLY A 54 10.84 4.96 20.03
N THR A 55 9.71 5.39 19.45
CA THR A 55 8.74 4.48 18.82
C THR A 55 9.34 3.85 17.56
N VAL A 56 9.37 2.51 17.50
CA VAL A 56 9.71 1.76 16.27
C VAL A 56 8.48 1.72 15.36
N LEU A 57 8.65 2.13 14.11
CA LEU A 57 7.59 2.09 13.08
C LEU A 57 7.87 0.95 12.07
N GLY A 58 7.10 0.90 10.98
CA GLY A 58 7.35 0.02 9.85
C GLY A 58 6.23 -0.95 9.57
N TRP A 59 5.33 -0.59 8.65
CA TRP A 59 4.22 -1.45 8.27
C TRP A 59 4.62 -2.66 7.43
N ASP A 60 5.50 -2.42 6.47
CA ASP A 60 5.88 -3.39 5.45
C ASP A 60 7.31 -3.86 5.65
N ALA A 61 7.50 -5.18 5.74
CA ALA A 61 8.84 -5.78 5.76
C ALA A 61 8.86 -7.15 5.08
N ALA A 62 10.05 -7.56 4.65
CA ALA A 62 10.32 -8.91 4.15
C ALA A 62 11.62 -9.44 4.77
N GLY A 63 11.68 -10.75 4.96
CA GLY A 63 12.81 -11.39 5.62
C GLY A 63 12.66 -12.89 5.72
N VAL A 64 13.32 -13.48 6.72
CA VAL A 64 13.36 -14.92 6.94
C VAL A 64 12.93 -15.24 8.37
N VAL A 65 12.10 -16.26 8.53
CA VAL A 65 11.71 -16.76 9.86
C VAL A 65 12.93 -17.37 10.54
N VAL A 66 13.35 -16.82 11.69
CA VAL A 66 14.45 -17.33 12.50
C VAL A 66 13.98 -18.10 13.73
N ARG A 67 12.68 -18.02 14.05
CA ARG A 67 12.01 -18.90 15.01
C ARG A 67 10.54 -18.97 14.66
N ALA A 68 10.03 -20.18 14.42
CA ALA A 68 8.60 -20.41 14.18
C ALA A 68 7.75 -20.09 15.42
N ALA A 69 6.43 -19.92 15.24
CA ALA A 69 5.51 -19.72 16.35
C ALA A 69 5.46 -20.96 17.25
N ALA A 70 5.40 -20.76 18.57
CA ALA A 70 5.45 -21.85 19.54
C ALA A 70 4.17 -22.70 19.57
N ASP A 71 3.05 -22.14 19.12
CA ASP A 71 1.77 -22.86 18.99
C ASP A 71 1.68 -23.69 17.70
N GLY A 72 2.72 -23.68 16.86
CA GLY A 72 2.79 -24.42 15.60
C GLY A 72 2.06 -23.74 14.44
N SER A 73 1.55 -22.53 14.61
CA SER A 73 0.93 -21.75 13.53
C SER A 73 1.96 -21.13 12.59
N GLY A 74 1.52 -20.86 11.36
CA GLY A 74 2.30 -20.09 10.40
C GLY A 74 3.51 -20.83 9.80
N PRO A 75 4.44 -20.07 9.19
CA PRO A 75 5.56 -20.63 8.46
C PRO A 75 6.65 -21.23 9.37
N ALA A 76 7.34 -22.24 8.86
CA ALA A 76 8.48 -22.86 9.53
C ALA A 76 9.71 -21.94 9.57
N GLU A 77 10.66 -22.27 10.45
CA GLU A 77 11.97 -21.63 10.47
C GLU A 77 12.70 -21.82 9.13
N GLY A 78 13.37 -20.77 8.65
CA GLY A 78 14.07 -20.73 7.36
C GLY A 78 13.18 -20.29 6.19
N GLU A 79 11.87 -20.18 6.36
CA GLU A 79 10.97 -19.70 5.32
C GLU A 79 11.17 -18.21 5.03
N ARG A 80 11.14 -17.86 3.74
CA ARG A 80 11.14 -16.46 3.28
C ARG A 80 9.72 -15.93 3.37
N VAL A 81 9.56 -14.77 4.00
CA VAL A 81 8.24 -14.22 4.29
C VAL A 81 8.16 -12.73 4.02
N VAL A 82 6.95 -12.26 3.71
CA VAL A 82 6.53 -10.88 3.88
C VAL A 82 5.74 -10.73 5.17
N THR A 83 5.84 -9.57 5.81
CA THR A 83 5.23 -9.30 7.10
C THR A 83 4.44 -7.99 7.07
N LEU A 84 3.27 -7.98 7.69
CA LEU A 84 2.42 -6.80 7.87
C LEU A 84 2.28 -6.44 9.36
N GLY A 85 2.37 -5.16 9.72
CA GLY A 85 2.01 -4.61 11.05
C GLY A 85 3.08 -3.64 11.59
N GLU A 86 3.06 -3.23 12.84
CA GLU A 86 3.50 -1.87 13.19
C GLU A 86 5.01 -1.62 13.43
N THR A 87 5.82 -2.66 13.62
CA THR A 87 7.21 -2.54 14.13
C THR A 87 8.27 -3.16 13.20
N GLY A 88 8.13 -2.93 11.89
CA GLY A 88 8.97 -3.54 10.86
C GLY A 88 10.30 -2.88 10.55
N TRP A 89 10.53 -1.62 10.92
CA TRP A 89 11.81 -0.93 10.67
C TRP A 89 12.87 -1.30 11.72
N ALA A 90 13.11 -2.59 11.90
CA ALA A 90 14.04 -3.17 12.86
C ALA A 90 14.68 -4.46 12.31
N GLU A 91 15.83 -4.86 12.84
CA GLU A 91 16.53 -6.09 12.42
C GLU A 91 15.72 -7.37 12.70
N LEU A 92 14.92 -7.37 13.76
CA LEU A 92 14.04 -8.48 14.13
C LEU A 92 12.63 -7.99 14.39
N ARG A 93 11.67 -8.84 14.05
CA ARG A 93 10.25 -8.56 14.24
C ARG A 93 9.51 -9.80 14.73
N ALA A 94 8.74 -9.66 15.81
CA ALA A 94 7.74 -10.66 16.20
C ALA A 94 6.45 -10.37 15.43
N VAL A 95 5.86 -11.39 14.79
CA VAL A 95 4.71 -11.22 13.89
C VAL A 95 3.72 -12.37 14.06
N PRO A 96 2.42 -12.09 14.27
CA PRO A 96 1.38 -13.12 14.25
C PRO A 96 1.36 -13.90 12.93
N ALA A 97 1.14 -15.21 12.99
CA ALA A 97 1.06 -16.06 11.79
C ALA A 97 0.08 -15.52 10.71
N ALA A 98 -1.06 -14.98 11.14
CA ALA A 98 -2.08 -14.38 10.26
C ALA A 98 -1.62 -13.11 9.50
N ARG A 99 -0.42 -12.61 9.79
CA ARG A 99 0.19 -11.42 9.17
C ARG A 99 1.48 -11.77 8.40
N LEU A 100 1.73 -13.05 8.17
CA LEU A 100 2.87 -13.58 7.43
C LEU A 100 2.40 -14.23 6.12
N GLY A 101 3.01 -13.84 5.01
CA GLY A 101 2.86 -14.55 3.74
C GLY A 101 4.17 -15.23 3.36
N VAL A 102 4.12 -16.49 2.94
CA VAL A 102 5.30 -17.21 2.45
C VAL A 102 5.61 -16.77 1.03
N ALA A 103 6.89 -16.56 0.73
CA ALA A 103 7.37 -16.21 -0.59
C ALA A 103 8.37 -17.26 -1.09
N PRO A 104 8.56 -17.40 -2.42
CA PRO A 104 9.60 -18.27 -2.96
C PRO A 104 10.97 -17.92 -2.38
N LYS A 105 11.76 -18.95 -2.04
CA LYS A 105 13.04 -18.82 -1.32
C LYS A 105 14.02 -17.82 -1.93
N ASP A 106 14.05 -17.73 -3.26
CA ASP A 106 15.00 -16.89 -4.00
C ASP A 106 14.41 -15.54 -4.44
N ALA A 107 13.20 -15.20 -3.98
CA ALA A 107 12.58 -13.92 -4.30
C ALA A 107 13.28 -12.75 -3.60
N ASP A 108 13.44 -11.63 -4.31
CA ASP A 108 14.09 -10.42 -3.81
C ASP A 108 13.32 -9.83 -2.61
N PRO A 109 13.92 -9.76 -1.41
CA PRO A 109 13.27 -9.19 -0.23
C PRO A 109 12.86 -7.72 -0.45
N GLY A 110 13.63 -6.97 -1.24
CA GLY A 110 13.30 -5.58 -1.57
C GLY A 110 11.96 -5.48 -2.29
N ALA A 111 11.79 -6.22 -3.38
CA ALA A 111 10.51 -6.33 -4.09
C ALA A 111 9.38 -6.84 -3.19
N LEU A 112 9.61 -7.90 -2.42
CA LEU A 112 8.63 -8.49 -1.51
C LEU A 112 8.15 -7.49 -0.45
N SER A 113 9.05 -6.68 0.11
CA SER A 113 8.71 -5.66 1.11
C SER A 113 7.73 -4.62 0.59
N THR A 114 7.51 -4.49 -0.73
CA THR A 114 6.54 -3.54 -1.30
C THR A 114 5.09 -4.02 -1.25
N VAL A 115 4.89 -5.32 -0.99
CA VAL A 115 3.60 -6.01 -1.09
C VAL A 115 2.61 -5.67 0.03
N PRO A 116 2.97 -5.67 1.33
CA PRO A 116 1.96 -5.85 2.37
C PRO A 116 0.86 -4.79 2.38
N VAL A 117 1.14 -3.53 2.71
CA VAL A 117 0.09 -2.49 2.74
C VAL A 117 -0.43 -2.19 1.34
N ALA A 118 0.46 -2.00 0.35
CA ALA A 118 0.07 -1.53 -0.97
C ALA A 118 -0.75 -2.57 -1.75
N GLY A 119 -0.25 -3.80 -1.80
CA GLY A 119 -0.87 -4.93 -2.47
C GLY A 119 -2.16 -5.37 -1.79
N LEU A 120 -2.19 -5.50 -0.46
CA LEU A 120 -3.43 -5.86 0.25
C LEU A 120 -4.49 -4.76 0.13
N SER A 121 -4.12 -3.49 0.23
CA SER A 121 -5.09 -2.39 0.05
C SER A 121 -5.75 -2.45 -1.34
N ALA A 122 -4.94 -2.62 -2.39
CA ALA A 122 -5.44 -2.76 -3.75
C ALA A 122 -6.34 -4.01 -3.88
N LEU A 123 -5.84 -5.18 -3.48
CA LEU A 123 -6.55 -6.46 -3.62
C LEU A 123 -7.89 -6.46 -2.89
N HIS A 124 -7.93 -6.04 -1.63
CA HIS A 124 -9.14 -6.07 -0.81
C HIS A 124 -10.18 -5.05 -1.29
N VAL A 125 -9.77 -3.88 -1.77
CA VAL A 125 -10.71 -2.91 -2.35
C VAL A 125 -11.28 -3.42 -3.66
N LEU A 126 -10.44 -3.97 -4.55
CA LEU A 126 -10.89 -4.53 -5.82
C LEU A 126 -11.89 -5.69 -5.60
N ARG A 127 -11.64 -6.57 -4.62
CA ARG A 127 -12.60 -7.63 -4.26
C ARG A 127 -13.96 -7.08 -3.80
N ARG A 128 -13.98 -5.94 -3.11
CA ARG A 128 -15.23 -5.29 -2.67
C ARG A 128 -16.05 -4.68 -3.81
N PHE A 129 -15.46 -4.49 -4.99
CA PHE A 129 -16.21 -4.09 -6.18
C PHE A 129 -17.00 -5.26 -6.80
N GLY A 130 -16.70 -6.51 -6.42
CA GLY A 130 -17.25 -7.71 -7.06
C GLY A 130 -16.57 -8.05 -8.37
N SER A 131 -17.28 -8.69 -9.30
CA SER A 131 -16.74 -8.98 -10.64
C SER A 131 -16.40 -7.67 -11.36
N LEU A 132 -15.20 -7.63 -11.94
CA LEU A 132 -14.67 -6.48 -12.69
C LEU A 132 -14.68 -6.69 -14.21
N LEU A 133 -15.04 -7.88 -14.68
CA LEU A 133 -15.02 -8.21 -16.10
C LEU A 133 -15.88 -7.23 -16.92
N GLY A 134 -15.24 -6.53 -17.85
CA GLY A 134 -15.89 -5.53 -18.72
C GLY A 134 -16.26 -4.22 -18.02
N ARG A 135 -16.02 -4.08 -16.71
CA ARG A 135 -16.35 -2.87 -15.95
C ARG A 135 -15.28 -1.81 -16.09
N ARG A 136 -15.70 -0.54 -16.13
CA ARG A 136 -14.81 0.62 -16.07
C ARG A 136 -14.47 0.92 -14.61
N VAL A 137 -13.18 0.91 -14.28
CA VAL A 137 -12.65 1.14 -12.92
C VAL A 137 -11.64 2.27 -12.95
N MET A 138 -11.87 3.31 -12.14
CA MET A 138 -10.92 4.41 -11.97
C MET A 138 -9.97 4.14 -10.79
N VAL A 139 -8.69 4.46 -10.97
CA VAL A 139 -7.69 4.44 -9.91
C VAL A 139 -7.05 5.82 -9.81
N THR A 140 -7.25 6.52 -8.70
CA THR A 140 -6.55 7.79 -8.45
C THR A 140 -5.19 7.56 -7.79
N GLY A 141 -4.25 8.48 -8.01
CA GLY A 141 -2.88 8.30 -7.53
C GLY A 141 -2.23 7.05 -8.14
N ALA A 142 -2.55 6.76 -9.41
CA ALA A 142 -2.26 5.47 -10.04
C ALA A 142 -0.76 5.14 -10.12
N SER A 143 0.12 6.15 -10.13
CA SER A 143 1.57 5.94 -10.12
C SER A 143 2.16 5.68 -8.73
N GLY A 144 1.37 5.78 -7.65
CA GLY A 144 1.82 5.54 -6.27
C GLY A 144 1.80 4.05 -5.90
N GLY A 145 2.24 3.73 -4.67
CA GLY A 145 2.33 2.35 -4.18
C GLY A 145 1.05 1.53 -4.38
N VAL A 146 -0.06 1.92 -3.73
CA VAL A 146 -1.36 1.23 -3.87
C VAL A 146 -1.88 1.29 -5.31
N GLY A 147 -1.77 2.46 -5.94
CA GLY A 147 -2.31 2.70 -7.29
C GLY A 147 -1.74 1.76 -8.35
N ARG A 148 -0.43 1.49 -8.31
CA ARG A 148 0.23 0.59 -9.28
C ARG A 148 -0.25 -0.84 -9.14
N TYR A 149 -0.41 -1.34 -7.91
CA TYR A 149 -1.00 -2.66 -7.68
C TYR A 149 -2.45 -2.69 -8.15
N ALA A 150 -3.24 -1.64 -7.85
CA ALA A 150 -4.63 -1.56 -8.26
C ALA A 150 -4.84 -1.57 -9.77
N VAL A 151 -4.01 -0.85 -10.53
CA VAL A 151 -4.05 -0.85 -12.01
C VAL A 151 -3.83 -2.26 -12.56
N GLN A 152 -2.75 -2.93 -12.10
CA GLN A 152 -2.40 -4.27 -12.58
C GLN A 152 -3.46 -5.31 -12.23
N LEU A 153 -3.89 -5.33 -10.96
CA LEU A 153 -4.87 -6.30 -10.49
C LEU A 153 -6.25 -6.08 -11.13
N ALA A 154 -6.68 -4.83 -11.33
CA ALA A 154 -7.94 -4.53 -12.01
C ALA A 154 -7.89 -4.97 -13.49
N ALA A 155 -6.81 -4.65 -14.20
CA ALA A 155 -6.65 -5.04 -15.60
C ALA A 155 -6.65 -6.57 -15.76
N ARG A 156 -5.91 -7.28 -14.91
CA ARG A 156 -5.88 -8.76 -14.90
C ARG A 156 -7.22 -9.39 -14.50
N SER A 157 -8.08 -8.64 -13.81
CA SER A 157 -9.46 -9.05 -13.48
C SER A 157 -10.47 -8.75 -14.60
N GLY A 158 -10.00 -8.27 -15.76
CA GLY A 158 -10.82 -7.96 -16.93
C GLY A 158 -11.48 -6.58 -16.90
N ALA A 159 -11.03 -5.68 -16.02
CA ALA A 159 -11.53 -4.31 -16.00
C ALA A 159 -10.97 -3.47 -17.15
N HIS A 160 -11.77 -2.52 -17.62
CA HIS A 160 -11.28 -1.38 -18.38
C HIS A 160 -10.76 -0.30 -17.42
N VAL A 161 -9.44 -0.22 -17.27
CA VAL A 161 -8.80 0.60 -16.22
C VAL A 161 -8.57 2.04 -16.68
N VAL A 162 -9.06 3.00 -15.89
CA VAL A 162 -8.85 4.44 -16.04
C VAL A 162 -7.88 4.91 -14.95
N ALA A 163 -6.63 5.15 -15.30
CA ALA A 163 -5.59 5.56 -14.37
C ALA A 163 -5.48 7.09 -14.30
N ILE A 164 -5.52 7.66 -13.09
CA ILE A 164 -5.33 9.09 -12.87
C ILE A 164 -3.94 9.35 -12.31
N SER A 165 -3.14 10.13 -13.04
CA SER A 165 -1.81 10.57 -12.62
C SER A 165 -1.46 11.94 -13.19
N ARG A 166 -1.13 12.89 -12.31
CA ARG A 166 -0.74 14.26 -12.69
C ARG A 166 0.58 14.35 -13.43
N ASN A 167 1.45 13.34 -13.32
CA ASN A 167 2.74 13.35 -13.99
C ASN A 167 2.62 12.69 -15.36
N PRO A 168 2.69 13.43 -16.47
CA PRO A 168 2.58 12.87 -17.81
C PRO A 168 3.68 11.84 -18.12
N ALA A 169 4.85 11.94 -17.50
CA ALA A 169 5.93 10.97 -17.66
C ALA A 169 5.59 9.57 -17.13
N GLN A 170 4.52 9.42 -16.35
CA GLN A 170 4.04 8.13 -15.85
C GLN A 170 3.06 7.44 -16.79
N ALA A 171 2.61 8.10 -17.86
CA ALA A 171 1.52 7.59 -18.69
C ALA A 171 1.86 6.27 -19.38
N ASP A 172 3.03 6.16 -20.00
CA ASP A 172 3.43 4.95 -20.72
C ASP A 172 3.70 3.79 -19.76
N GLY A 173 4.29 4.09 -18.59
CA GLY A 173 4.43 3.11 -17.52
C GLY A 173 3.08 2.57 -17.06
N LEU A 174 2.09 3.43 -16.83
CA LEU A 174 0.74 3.00 -16.43
C LEU A 174 0.04 2.17 -17.49
N ARG A 175 0.21 2.50 -18.78
CA ARG A 175 -0.30 1.67 -19.89
C ARG A 175 0.36 0.30 -19.92
N ALA A 176 1.68 0.24 -19.73
CA ALA A 176 2.39 -1.04 -19.64
C ALA A 176 1.92 -1.91 -18.46
N LEU A 177 1.42 -1.31 -17.38
CA LEU A 177 0.80 -2.00 -16.25
C LEU A 177 -0.66 -2.45 -16.49
N GLY A 178 -1.27 -2.08 -17.62
CA GLY A 178 -2.65 -2.45 -17.98
C GLY A 178 -3.68 -1.32 -17.91
N ALA A 179 -3.26 -0.07 -17.70
CA ALA A 179 -4.17 1.06 -17.86
C ALA A 179 -4.62 1.21 -19.31
N HIS A 180 -5.93 1.30 -19.54
CA HIS A 180 -6.51 1.51 -20.87
C HIS A 180 -6.59 3.00 -21.20
N GLU A 181 -6.90 3.81 -20.18
CA GLU A 181 -6.91 5.27 -20.23
C GLU A 181 -5.97 5.83 -19.16
N VAL A 182 -5.28 6.92 -19.49
CA VAL A 182 -4.49 7.69 -18.52
C VAL A 182 -4.87 9.15 -18.64
N HIS A 183 -5.29 9.75 -17.52
CA HIS A 183 -5.70 11.16 -17.45
C HIS A 183 -4.98 11.89 -16.31
N PRO A 184 -4.78 13.22 -16.44
CA PRO A 184 -4.13 14.00 -15.39
C PRO A 184 -4.97 14.10 -14.11
N GLU A 185 -6.30 14.14 -14.26
CA GLU A 185 -7.27 14.33 -13.19
C GLU A 185 -8.62 13.64 -13.51
N PRO A 186 -9.46 13.35 -12.51
CA PRO A 186 -10.73 12.66 -12.74
C PRO A 186 -11.72 13.47 -13.59
N ALA A 187 -11.71 14.81 -13.50
CA ALA A 187 -12.58 15.70 -14.27
C ALA A 187 -12.38 15.59 -15.80
N ALA A 188 -11.21 15.12 -16.25
CA ALA A 188 -10.94 14.87 -17.67
C ALA A 188 -11.62 13.60 -18.22
N VAL A 189 -12.13 12.73 -17.33
CA VAL A 189 -12.76 11.47 -17.71
C VAL A 189 -14.20 11.71 -18.19
N ARG A 190 -14.43 11.42 -19.48
CA ARG A 190 -15.70 11.69 -20.17
C ARG A 190 -16.72 10.57 -20.02
N GLN A 191 -16.26 9.33 -19.94
CA GLN A 191 -17.13 8.16 -19.87
C GLN A 191 -17.31 7.71 -18.41
N PRO A 192 -18.55 7.42 -17.97
CA PRO A 192 -18.80 6.99 -16.61
C PRO A 192 -17.97 5.78 -16.19
N VAL A 193 -17.67 5.70 -14.90
CA VAL A 193 -17.00 4.55 -14.30
C VAL A 193 -17.93 3.88 -13.29
N SER A 194 -17.82 2.57 -13.16
CA SER A 194 -18.68 1.80 -12.26
C SER A 194 -18.08 1.67 -10.86
N ALA A 195 -16.78 1.94 -10.71
CA ALA A 195 -16.06 1.82 -9.47
C ALA A 195 -14.85 2.78 -9.45
N VAL A 196 -14.53 3.31 -8.27
CA VAL A 196 -13.35 4.16 -8.05
C VAL A 196 -12.58 3.68 -6.83
N LEU A 197 -11.27 3.46 -7.00
CA LEU A 197 -10.32 3.33 -5.90
C LEU A 197 -9.58 4.66 -5.77
N ASP A 198 -9.90 5.42 -4.72
CA ASP A 198 -9.34 6.75 -4.50
C ASP A 198 -8.24 6.75 -3.44
N ASN A 199 -7.02 7.14 -3.83
CA ASN A 199 -5.86 7.30 -2.94
C ASN A 199 -5.56 8.76 -2.59
N VAL A 200 -6.24 9.72 -3.24
CA VAL A 200 -5.85 11.13 -3.23
C VAL A 200 -6.71 11.96 -2.30
N GLY A 201 -8.03 11.74 -2.26
CA GLY A 201 -8.96 12.56 -1.48
C GLY A 201 -9.22 13.95 -2.09
N GLY A 202 -9.80 14.85 -1.30
CA GLY A 202 -10.07 16.24 -1.70
C GLY A 202 -10.89 16.35 -2.99
N GLN A 203 -10.51 17.30 -3.85
CA GLN A 203 -11.17 17.52 -5.14
C GLN A 203 -11.14 16.28 -6.06
N TYR A 204 -10.09 15.45 -5.96
CA TYR A 204 -9.99 14.23 -6.78
C TYR A 204 -11.09 13.24 -6.44
N LEU A 205 -11.41 13.10 -5.16
CA LEU A 205 -12.52 12.27 -4.71
C LEU A 205 -13.86 12.83 -5.20
N VAL A 206 -14.06 14.14 -5.10
CA VAL A 206 -15.28 14.82 -5.55
C VAL A 206 -15.51 14.62 -7.05
N ASP A 207 -14.48 14.89 -7.86
CA ASP A 207 -14.55 14.74 -9.31
C ASP A 207 -14.75 13.27 -9.70
N ALA A 208 -14.04 12.34 -9.05
CA ALA A 208 -14.19 10.92 -9.33
C ALA A 208 -15.60 10.42 -8.96
N PHE A 209 -16.17 10.88 -7.85
CA PHE A 209 -17.55 10.57 -7.47
C PHE A 209 -18.57 11.09 -8.51
N ALA A 210 -18.32 12.26 -9.11
CA ALA A 210 -19.16 12.81 -10.18
C ALA A 210 -19.12 11.97 -11.47
N THR A 211 -18.07 11.18 -11.69
CA THR A 211 -17.95 10.27 -12.85
C THR A 211 -18.62 8.90 -12.65
N LEU A 212 -19.09 8.59 -11.44
CA LEU A 212 -19.72 7.30 -11.18
C LEU A 212 -21.02 7.14 -11.99
N SER A 213 -21.20 5.98 -12.61
CA SER A 213 -22.49 5.55 -13.16
C SER A 213 -23.51 5.27 -12.05
N ALA A 214 -24.78 5.10 -12.42
CA ALA A 214 -25.81 4.58 -11.53
C ALA A 214 -25.33 3.30 -10.80
N GLY A 215 -25.61 3.20 -9.50
CA GLY A 215 -25.15 2.09 -8.64
C GLY A 215 -23.64 2.04 -8.38
N GLY A 216 -22.89 3.03 -8.88
CA GLY A 216 -21.43 3.08 -8.79
C GLY A 216 -20.92 3.28 -7.36
N ILE A 217 -19.69 2.82 -7.10
CA ILE A 217 -19.10 2.86 -5.76
C ILE A 217 -17.67 3.41 -5.79
N LEU A 218 -17.39 4.34 -4.88
CA LEU A 218 -16.05 4.84 -4.60
C LEU A 218 -15.58 4.33 -3.24
N TYR A 219 -14.39 3.72 -3.18
CA TYR A 219 -13.68 3.50 -1.92
C TYR A 219 -12.61 4.57 -1.74
N SER A 220 -12.71 5.32 -0.65
CA SER A 220 -11.65 6.21 -0.16
C SER A 220 -10.65 5.38 0.63
N VAL A 221 -9.47 5.18 0.03
CA VAL A 221 -8.36 4.35 0.53
C VAL A 221 -7.28 5.22 1.17
N GLY A 222 -7.02 6.38 0.57
CA GLY A 222 -5.98 7.31 1.01
C GLY A 222 -6.43 8.75 0.92
N ARG A 223 -5.65 9.64 1.54
CA ARG A 223 -5.88 11.09 1.57
C ARG A 223 -4.60 11.86 1.30
N SER A 224 -3.84 11.44 0.26
CA SER A 224 -2.51 12.00 0.02
C SER A 224 -2.50 13.50 -0.30
N SER A 225 -3.64 14.09 -0.70
CA SER A 225 -3.77 15.54 -0.90
C SER A 225 -3.86 16.32 0.41
N GLU A 226 -4.38 15.69 1.47
CA GLU A 226 -4.73 16.31 2.76
C GLU A 226 -5.75 17.46 2.65
N ALA A 227 -6.40 17.61 1.50
CA ALA A 227 -7.43 18.62 1.28
C ALA A 227 -8.82 18.10 1.66
N ASP A 228 -9.68 19.01 2.11
CA ASP A 228 -11.09 18.72 2.36
C ASP A 228 -11.79 18.31 1.05
N ALA A 229 -12.69 17.33 1.15
CA ALA A 229 -13.59 16.96 0.07
C ALA A 229 -14.92 17.71 0.24
N VAL A 230 -15.12 18.76 -0.55
CA VAL A 230 -16.35 19.59 -0.50
C VAL A 230 -17.25 19.19 -1.66
N LEU A 231 -18.33 18.47 -1.36
CA LEU A 231 -19.35 18.10 -2.34
C LEU A 231 -20.26 19.30 -2.64
N PRO A 232 -20.56 19.62 -3.91
CA PRO A 232 -21.56 20.63 -4.23
C PRO A 232 -22.96 20.20 -3.75
N PRO A 233 -23.89 21.15 -3.53
CA PRO A 233 -25.21 20.85 -2.94
C PRO A 233 -26.04 19.81 -3.71
N ASP A 234 -25.81 19.70 -5.02
CA ASP A 234 -26.48 18.79 -5.92
C ASP A 234 -25.73 17.46 -6.15
N ALA A 235 -24.53 17.29 -5.57
CA ALA A 235 -23.69 16.12 -5.82
C ALA A 235 -24.39 14.78 -5.56
N LEU A 236 -25.28 14.76 -4.56
CA LEU A 236 -26.01 13.58 -4.10
C LEU A 236 -27.43 13.48 -4.67
N LEU A 237 -27.84 14.42 -5.52
CA LEU A 237 -29.10 14.29 -6.24
C LEU A 237 -28.98 13.18 -7.29
N GLY A 238 -30.05 12.40 -7.41
CA GLY A 238 -30.17 11.33 -8.39
C GLY A 238 -30.86 11.80 -9.67
N ASP A 239 -30.47 11.22 -10.79
CA ASP A 239 -31.15 11.33 -12.08
C ASP A 239 -31.16 9.96 -12.80
N GLY A 240 -31.67 9.91 -14.03
CA GLY A 240 -31.76 8.67 -14.81
C GLY A 240 -30.42 7.93 -15.04
N GLY A 241 -29.27 8.58 -14.87
CA GLY A 241 -27.94 8.00 -15.02
C GLY A 241 -27.04 8.07 -13.77
N ARG A 242 -27.45 8.81 -12.73
CA ARG A 242 -26.61 9.15 -11.55
C ARG A 242 -27.28 8.87 -10.20
N HIS A 243 -28.05 7.79 -10.09
CA HIS A 243 -28.69 7.35 -8.83
C HIS A 243 -27.92 6.21 -8.12
N ASP A 244 -28.22 5.97 -6.84
CA ASP A 244 -27.67 4.87 -6.02
C ASP A 244 -26.14 4.80 -5.96
N ARG A 245 -25.46 5.94 -6.07
CA ARG A 245 -24.00 6.06 -5.97
C ARG A 245 -23.57 6.10 -4.50
N SER A 246 -22.41 5.54 -4.19
CA SER A 246 -21.91 5.50 -2.80
C SER A 246 -20.43 5.85 -2.66
N ILE A 247 -20.08 6.42 -1.50
CA ILE A 247 -18.71 6.59 -1.01
C ILE A 247 -18.56 5.71 0.22
N ARG A 248 -17.51 4.90 0.27
CA ARG A 248 -17.16 4.06 1.42
C ARG A 248 -15.72 4.29 1.84
N THR A 249 -15.46 4.25 3.13
CA THR A 249 -14.09 4.26 3.66
C THR A 249 -13.48 2.87 3.57
N PHE A 250 -12.15 2.82 3.48
CA PHE A 250 -11.38 1.59 3.61
C PHE A 250 -10.25 1.80 4.61
N PHE A 251 -10.11 0.86 5.54
CA PHE A 251 -8.98 0.80 6.46
C PHE A 251 -8.50 -0.65 6.53
N LEU A 252 -7.24 -0.89 6.12
CA LEU A 252 -6.68 -2.24 6.03
C LEU A 252 -6.67 -2.96 7.39
N PHE A 253 -6.49 -2.22 8.47
CA PHE A 253 -6.46 -2.75 9.84
C PHE A 253 -7.82 -2.66 10.55
N GLY A 254 -8.92 -2.48 9.82
CA GLY A 254 -10.24 -2.28 10.42
C GLY A 254 -10.79 -3.48 11.18
N ASP A 255 -10.38 -4.69 10.80
CA ASP A 255 -10.69 -5.93 11.52
C ASP A 255 -9.38 -6.59 11.99
N PRO A 256 -9.13 -6.66 13.31
CA PRO A 256 -7.91 -7.27 13.84
C PRO A 256 -7.85 -8.78 13.61
N THR A 257 -9.00 -9.44 13.38
CA THR A 257 -9.11 -10.89 13.20
C THR A 257 -8.89 -11.34 11.76
N THR A 258 -8.81 -10.41 10.80
CA THR A 258 -8.56 -10.75 9.41
C THR A 258 -7.22 -11.44 9.25
N ASP A 259 -7.25 -12.63 8.65
CA ASP A 259 -6.07 -13.38 8.22
C ASP A 259 -5.66 -12.92 6.81
N PHE A 260 -4.43 -12.39 6.71
CA PHE A 260 -3.84 -11.90 5.47
C PHE A 260 -2.82 -12.88 4.88
N SER A 261 -2.55 -14.01 5.53
CA SER A 261 -1.48 -14.93 5.16
C SER A 261 -1.60 -15.46 3.73
N ALA A 262 -2.80 -15.88 3.33
CA ALA A 262 -3.07 -16.38 1.99
C ALA A 262 -2.89 -15.30 0.91
N ASP A 263 -3.39 -14.09 1.18
CA ASP A 263 -3.31 -12.96 0.23
C ASP A 263 -1.87 -12.45 0.08
N LEU A 264 -1.13 -12.36 1.19
CA LEU A 264 0.29 -12.01 1.19
C LEU A 264 1.12 -13.06 0.45
N THR A 265 0.84 -14.35 0.67
CA THR A 265 1.51 -15.47 -0.01
C THR A 265 1.26 -15.39 -1.53
N TRP A 266 0.00 -15.22 -1.93
CA TRP A 266 -0.36 -15.13 -3.34
C TRP A 266 0.30 -13.91 -4.01
N LEU A 267 0.18 -12.72 -3.42
CA LEU A 267 0.79 -11.49 -3.96
C LEU A 267 2.31 -11.62 -4.08
N SER A 268 2.97 -12.24 -3.09
CA SER A 268 4.41 -12.48 -3.10
C SER A 268 4.82 -13.42 -4.24
N ALA A 269 4.04 -14.49 -4.47
CA ALA A 269 4.27 -15.40 -5.60
C ALA A 269 4.07 -14.71 -6.96
N GLU A 270 3.09 -13.80 -7.07
CA GLU A 270 2.86 -13.02 -8.29
C GLU A 270 4.02 -12.06 -8.60
N ILE A 271 4.58 -11.40 -7.58
CA ILE A 271 5.78 -10.58 -7.70
C ILE A 271 6.99 -11.43 -8.11
N ALA A 272 7.24 -12.53 -7.39
CA ALA A 272 8.37 -13.42 -7.67
C ALA A 272 8.32 -14.02 -9.08
N ALA A 273 7.12 -14.27 -9.61
CA ALA A 273 6.92 -14.75 -10.96
C ALA A 273 6.95 -13.65 -12.04
N GLY A 274 7.17 -12.38 -11.66
CA GLY A 274 7.20 -11.24 -12.59
C GLY A 274 5.83 -10.90 -13.19
N ARG A 275 4.72 -11.40 -12.63
CA ARG A 275 3.35 -11.11 -13.10
C ARG A 275 2.76 -9.86 -12.46
N LEU A 276 3.39 -9.36 -11.41
CA LEU A 276 3.16 -8.03 -10.86
C LEU A 276 4.50 -7.30 -10.78
N ASP A 277 4.48 -6.02 -11.13
CA ASP A 277 5.59 -5.08 -10.96
C ASP A 277 5.47 -4.39 -9.58
N PRO A 278 6.47 -4.54 -8.69
CA PRO A 278 6.48 -3.92 -7.37
C PRO A 278 6.67 -2.38 -7.40
N GLY A 279 7.13 -1.81 -8.52
CA GLY A 279 7.27 -0.37 -8.70
C GLY A 279 8.28 0.27 -7.73
N ILE A 280 9.48 -0.28 -7.61
CA ILE A 280 10.54 0.30 -6.76
C ILE A 280 11.12 1.52 -7.47
N SER A 281 10.91 2.70 -6.87
CA SER A 281 11.37 4.00 -7.42
C SER A 281 12.60 4.54 -6.71
N TRP A 282 12.88 4.01 -5.51
CA TRP A 282 14.07 4.31 -4.73
C TRP A 282 14.44 3.07 -3.92
N ARG A 283 15.72 2.70 -3.92
CA ARG A 283 16.26 1.59 -3.12
C ARG A 283 17.65 1.95 -2.62
N GLY A 284 17.95 1.63 -1.38
CA GLY A 284 19.27 1.82 -0.78
C GLY A 284 19.35 1.25 0.62
N PRO A 285 20.54 1.30 1.25
CA PRO A 285 20.70 0.82 2.62
C PRO A 285 19.85 1.64 3.58
N TRP A 286 19.35 1.01 4.65
CA TRP A 286 18.50 1.67 5.63
C TRP A 286 19.18 2.83 6.38
N THR A 287 20.51 2.90 6.36
CA THR A 287 21.29 4.06 6.84
C THR A 287 21.04 5.34 6.04
N ARG A 288 20.52 5.23 4.81
CA ARG A 288 20.07 6.35 3.96
C ARG A 288 18.58 6.66 4.10
N HIS A 289 17.95 6.25 5.21
CA HIS A 289 16.53 6.49 5.48
C HIS A 289 16.09 7.94 5.28
N SER A 290 16.92 8.91 5.67
CA SER A 290 16.60 10.34 5.56
C SER A 290 16.39 10.81 4.11
N GLU A 291 17.10 10.22 3.15
CA GLU A 291 16.92 10.51 1.72
C GLU A 291 15.59 9.96 1.21
N ALA A 292 15.27 8.71 1.57
CA ALA A 292 14.02 8.05 1.21
C ALA A 292 12.81 8.80 1.75
N VAL A 293 12.87 9.18 3.03
CA VAL A 293 11.84 9.97 3.73
C VAL A 293 11.63 11.32 3.04
N ARG A 294 12.71 12.05 2.72
CA ARG A 294 12.61 13.33 2.01
C ARG A 294 12.05 13.18 0.60
N ALA A 295 12.38 12.10 -0.10
CA ALA A 295 11.84 11.82 -1.43
C ALA A 295 10.32 11.50 -1.35
N LEU A 296 9.90 10.72 -0.36
CA LEU A 296 8.51 10.34 -0.14
C LEU A 296 7.64 11.54 0.28
N LEU A 297 8.04 12.29 1.32
CA LEU A 297 7.32 13.48 1.78
C LEU A 297 7.29 14.59 0.73
N GLY A 298 8.35 14.72 -0.06
CA GLY A 298 8.40 15.64 -1.19
C GLY A 298 7.52 15.23 -2.37
N ARG A 299 6.79 14.10 -2.29
CA ARG A 299 5.93 13.56 -3.36
C ARG A 299 6.66 13.39 -4.70
N ARG A 300 7.95 13.07 -4.65
CA ARG A 300 8.83 12.87 -5.83
C ARG A 300 8.92 11.40 -6.25
N LEU A 301 8.38 10.48 -5.45
CA LEU A 301 8.38 9.05 -5.72
C LEU A 301 7.11 8.63 -6.48
N HIS A 302 7.31 7.95 -7.61
CA HIS A 302 6.27 7.31 -8.41
C HIS A 302 6.40 5.79 -8.27
N GLY A 303 6.14 5.30 -7.07
CA GLY A 303 6.37 3.91 -6.69
C GLY A 303 6.63 3.79 -5.19
N LYS A 304 7.34 2.74 -4.80
CA LYS A 304 7.75 2.47 -3.42
C LYS A 304 9.22 2.86 -3.20
N ALA A 305 9.54 3.24 -1.97
CA ALA A 305 10.90 3.40 -1.47
C ALA A 305 11.23 2.19 -0.60
N VAL A 306 12.36 1.54 -0.87
CA VAL A 306 12.82 0.31 -0.19
C VAL A 306 14.13 0.59 0.53
N LEU A 307 14.20 0.22 1.80
CA LEU A 307 15.41 0.25 2.60
C LEU A 307 15.88 -1.20 2.80
N ASP A 308 17.09 -1.51 2.33
CA ASP A 308 17.74 -2.81 2.57
C ASP A 308 18.43 -2.79 3.93
N LEU A 309 18.26 -3.87 4.71
CA LEU A 309 18.94 -4.06 5.98
C LEU A 309 20.18 -4.93 5.75
N GLU A 310 21.34 -4.41 6.17
CA GLU A 310 22.63 -5.11 6.18
C GLU A 310 22.82 -5.90 7.48
#